data_AF-A0A7S0P0G7-F1
#
_entry.id   AF-A0A7S0P0G7-F1
#
_cell.length_a   1.000
_cell.length_b   1.000
_cell.length_c   1.000
_cell.angle_alpha   90.00
_cell.angle_beta   90.00
_cell.angle_gamma   90.00
#
_symmetry.space_group_name_H-M   'P 1'
#
loop_
_entity.id
_entity.type
_entity.pdbx_description
1 polymer ?
#
loop_
_entity_poly.entity_id
_entity_poly.type
_entity_poly.pdbx_seq_one_letter_code
_entity_poly.pdbx_strand_id
1 'polypeptide(L)'
;GEAEGVRLVQVDDDEHEAQFVVDAILSEGDGGGDGRSVGILYRTNAQALPLERELLRQGVPYVLVQARAFFARKEARDALAYLRLLHSNDTSALERIINVPPRRIGSATLAALKAAASESGASLWETVSAAAYGRRPSGVTPSAGRALANFVNLIDKYRAITMGGRSSGGSGGDGDGDGEQPLVLP
;
A
#
# COMPACT_ATOMS: atom_id res chain seq x y z
N GLY A 1 -40.09 -23.97 2.89
CA GLY A 1 -39.22 -24.12 1.71
C GLY A 1 -38.03 -24.93 2.16
N GLU A 2 -37.79 -26.07 1.53
CA GLU A 2 -36.62 -26.90 1.83
C GLU A 2 -35.36 -26.16 1.38
N ALA A 3 -34.36 -26.08 2.25
CA ALA A 3 -33.06 -25.54 1.87
C ALA A 3 -32.41 -26.50 0.88
N GLU A 4 -31.92 -25.97 -0.24
CA GLU A 4 -31.15 -26.75 -1.20
C GLU A 4 -29.86 -27.25 -0.52
N GLY A 5 -29.58 -28.55 -0.66
CA GLY A 5 -28.42 -29.18 -0.04
C GLY A 5 -27.11 -28.71 -0.66
N VAL A 6 -26.02 -28.78 0.11
CA VAL A 6 -24.68 -28.50 -0.40
C VAL A 6 -24.30 -29.57 -1.44
N ARG A 7 -23.96 -29.15 -2.65
CA ARG A 7 -23.47 -30.04 -3.72
C ARG A 7 -21.95 -30.15 -3.68
N LEU A 8 -21.45 -31.38 -3.69
CA LEU A 8 -20.03 -31.68 -3.90
C LEU A 8 -19.85 -32.26 -5.30
N VAL A 9 -18.91 -31.72 -6.06
CA VAL A 9 -18.58 -32.18 -7.41
C VAL A 9 -17.09 -32.45 -7.48
N GLN A 10 -16.73 -33.59 -8.06
CA GLN A 10 -15.35 -33.96 -8.34
C GLN A 10 -15.14 -33.85 -9.85
N VAL A 11 -14.05 -33.20 -10.23
CA VAL A 11 -13.64 -32.94 -11.62
C VAL A 11 -12.20 -33.40 -11.81
N ASP A 12 -11.81 -33.59 -13.06
CA ASP A 12 -10.53 -34.22 -13.41
C ASP A 12 -9.32 -33.28 -13.26
N ASP A 13 -9.50 -31.99 -13.55
CA ASP A 13 -8.46 -30.96 -13.44
C ASP A 13 -9.06 -29.55 -13.21
N ASP A 14 -8.17 -28.57 -12.99
CA ASP A 14 -8.52 -27.17 -12.72
C ASP A 14 -9.25 -26.48 -13.90
N GLU A 15 -9.02 -26.93 -15.15
CA GLU A 15 -9.71 -26.37 -16.33
C GLU A 15 -11.16 -26.86 -16.38
N HIS A 16 -11.39 -28.15 -16.12
CA HIS A 16 -12.72 -28.72 -15.98
C HIS A 16 -13.46 -28.17 -14.75
N GLU A 17 -12.76 -27.89 -13.65
CA GLU A 17 -13.32 -27.20 -12.48
C GLU A 17 -13.84 -25.82 -12.87
N ALA A 18 -13.02 -25.02 -13.55
CA ALA A 18 -13.38 -23.68 -13.97
C ALA A 18 -14.58 -23.70 -14.93
N GLN A 19 -14.57 -24.60 -15.92
CA GLN A 19 -15.69 -24.80 -16.85
C GLN A 19 -16.97 -25.13 -16.10
N PHE A 20 -16.92 -26.11 -15.20
CA PHE A 20 -18.08 -26.53 -14.41
C PHE A 20 -18.65 -25.38 -13.56
N VAL A 21 -17.79 -24.62 -12.88
CA VAL A 21 -18.21 -23.50 -12.03
C VAL A 21 -18.86 -22.40 -12.86
N VAL A 22 -18.29 -22.02 -14.00
CA VAL A 22 -18.84 -20.97 -14.87
C VAL A 22 -20.14 -21.41 -15.51
N ASP A 23 -20.25 -22.67 -15.94
CA ASP A 23 -21.49 -23.25 -16.46
C ASP A 23 -22.58 -23.29 -15.39
N ALA A 24 -22.22 -23.60 -14.14
CA ALA A 24 -23.15 -23.55 -13.01
C ALA A 24 -23.65 -22.12 -12.78
N ILE A 25 -22.77 -21.11 -12.81
CA ILE A 25 -23.14 -19.70 -12.68
C ILE A 25 -24.12 -19.26 -13.78
N LEU A 26 -23.87 -19.67 -15.03
CA LEU A 26 -24.72 -19.36 -16.18
C LEU A 26 -26.04 -20.12 -16.21
N SER A 27 -26.12 -21.31 -15.59
CA SER A 27 -27.37 -22.06 -15.48
C SER A 27 -28.30 -21.55 -14.37
N GLU A 28 -27.76 -20.92 -13.34
CA GLU A 28 -28.50 -20.36 -12.20
C GLU A 28 -29.05 -18.94 -12.43
N GLY A 29 -28.69 -18.30 -13.54
CA GLY A 29 -29.19 -16.97 -13.92
C GLY A 29 -28.94 -16.68 -15.39
N ASP A 30 -29.77 -15.81 -15.98
CA ASP A 30 -29.83 -15.50 -17.42
C ASP A 30 -28.59 -14.70 -17.92
N GLY A 31 -27.37 -15.13 -17.60
CA GLY A 31 -26.13 -14.43 -17.95
C GLY A 31 -25.86 -13.17 -17.13
N GLY A 32 -26.09 -13.22 -15.82
CA GLY A 32 -25.81 -12.08 -14.92
C GLY A 32 -26.83 -10.95 -14.95
N GLY A 33 -28.00 -11.17 -15.55
CA GLY A 33 -29.17 -10.31 -15.43
C GLY A 33 -29.89 -10.49 -14.10
N ASP A 34 -30.15 -9.39 -13.41
CA ASP A 34 -31.05 -9.22 -12.26
C ASP A 34 -30.64 -9.84 -10.91
N GLY A 35 -29.59 -9.28 -10.32
CA GLY A 35 -29.52 -9.12 -8.85
C GLY A 35 -28.95 -10.28 -8.02
N ARG A 36 -28.53 -11.39 -8.65
CA ARG A 36 -27.78 -12.45 -7.95
C ARG A 36 -26.27 -12.26 -8.14
N SER A 37 -25.55 -12.06 -7.04
CA SER A 37 -24.09 -12.04 -7.02
C SER A 37 -23.56 -13.40 -6.57
N VAL A 38 -22.70 -14.03 -7.38
CA VAL A 38 -22.02 -15.28 -7.02
C VAL A 38 -20.61 -14.96 -6.51
N GLY A 39 -20.26 -15.51 -5.33
CA GLY A 39 -18.90 -15.44 -4.80
C GLY A 39 -18.17 -16.75 -5.04
N ILE A 40 -17.00 -16.69 -5.69
CA ILE A 40 -16.11 -17.84 -5.86
C ILE A 40 -14.98 -17.74 -4.82
N LEU A 41 -14.87 -18.76 -3.97
CA LEU A 41 -13.86 -18.85 -2.91
C LEU A 41 -12.86 -19.94 -3.27
N TYR A 42 -11.58 -19.59 -3.31
CA TYR A 42 -10.49 -20.50 -3.59
C TYR A 42 -9.39 -20.37 -2.53
N ARG A 43 -8.56 -21.40 -2.41
CA ARG A 43 -7.56 -21.49 -1.34
C ARG A 43 -6.28 -20.71 -1.64
N THR A 44 -5.87 -20.68 -2.90
CA THR A 44 -4.62 -20.03 -3.34
C THR A 44 -4.83 -19.17 -4.58
N ASN A 45 -4.01 -18.13 -4.77
CA ASN A 45 -4.13 -17.24 -5.93
C ASN A 45 -3.91 -17.94 -7.27
N ALA A 46 -3.20 -19.08 -7.30
CA ALA A 46 -2.97 -19.84 -8.53
C ALA A 46 -4.28 -20.40 -9.11
N GLN A 47 -5.25 -20.73 -8.25
CA GLN A 47 -6.56 -21.25 -8.64
C GLN A 47 -7.46 -20.18 -9.29
N ALA A 48 -7.11 -18.89 -9.16
CA ALA A 48 -7.86 -17.83 -9.84
C ALA A 48 -7.67 -17.86 -11.36
N LEU A 49 -6.50 -18.31 -11.85
CA LEU A 49 -6.17 -18.18 -13.27
C LEU A 49 -7.07 -19.02 -14.20
N PRO A 50 -7.36 -20.31 -13.93
CA PRO A 50 -8.31 -21.08 -14.73
C PRO A 50 -9.71 -20.47 -14.72
N LEU A 51 -10.17 -20.03 -13.55
CA LEU A 51 -11.47 -19.34 -13.38
C LEU A 51 -11.55 -18.04 -14.19
N GLU A 52 -10.53 -17.18 -14.10
CA GLU A 52 -10.47 -15.91 -14.85
C GLU A 52 -10.48 -16.14 -16.35
N ARG A 53 -9.71 -17.13 -16.83
CA ARG A 53 -9.69 -17.49 -18.26
C ARG A 53 -11.07 -17.92 -18.74
N GLU A 54 -11.76 -18.72 -17.94
CA GLU A 54 -13.05 -19.28 -18.31
C GLU A 54 -14.18 -18.24 -18.24
N LEU A 55 -14.20 -17.40 -17.20
CA LEU A 55 -15.09 -16.25 -17.10
C LEU A 55 -14.92 -15.29 -18.29
N LEU A 56 -13.67 -15.03 -18.70
CA LEU A 56 -13.37 -14.24 -19.90
C LEU A 56 -13.84 -14.94 -21.19
N ARG A 57 -13.59 -16.25 -21.31
CA ARG A 57 -13.95 -17.05 -22.48
C ARG A 57 -15.46 -17.06 -22.73
N GLN A 58 -16.25 -17.13 -21.66
CA GLN A 58 -17.72 -17.13 -21.72
C GLN A 58 -18.35 -15.74 -21.59
N GLY A 59 -17.54 -14.68 -21.47
CA GLY A 59 -18.04 -13.31 -21.40
C GLY A 59 -18.78 -12.98 -20.10
N VAL A 60 -18.51 -13.70 -19.01
CA VAL A 60 -19.12 -13.46 -17.70
C VAL A 60 -18.37 -12.32 -16.99
N PRO A 61 -19.01 -11.18 -16.69
CA PRO A 61 -18.38 -10.09 -15.95
C PRO A 61 -17.96 -10.55 -14.55
N TYR A 62 -16.74 -10.21 -14.12
CA TYR A 62 -16.23 -10.59 -12.80
C TYR A 62 -15.37 -9.49 -12.18
N VAL A 63 -15.21 -9.58 -10.86
CA VAL A 63 -14.29 -8.73 -10.08
C VAL A 63 -13.35 -9.64 -9.30
N LEU A 64 -12.05 -9.52 -9.58
CA LEU A 64 -11.03 -10.25 -8.86
C LEU A 64 -10.58 -9.47 -7.60
N VAL A 65 -10.91 -9.99 -6.42
CA VAL A 65 -10.51 -9.39 -5.14
C VAL A 65 -9.13 -9.92 -4.71
N GLN A 66 -8.04 -9.33 -5.20
CA GLN A 66 -6.68 -9.66 -4.77
C GLN A 66 -6.03 -8.54 -3.95
N ALA A 67 -6.00 -8.70 -2.62
CA ALA A 67 -5.36 -7.74 -1.71
C ALA A 67 -3.85 -7.55 -1.98
N ARG A 68 -3.14 -8.58 -2.47
CA ARG A 68 -1.68 -8.55 -2.67
C ARG A 68 -1.23 -7.82 -3.94
N ALA A 69 -2.03 -7.82 -5.01
CA ALA A 69 -1.65 -7.17 -6.27
C ALA A 69 -1.53 -5.64 -6.12
N PHE A 70 -2.35 -5.04 -5.24
CA PHE A 70 -2.31 -3.61 -4.95
C PHE A 70 -0.97 -3.18 -4.31
N PHE A 71 -0.54 -3.88 -3.25
CA PHE A 71 0.71 -3.56 -2.54
C PHE A 71 1.99 -3.98 -3.26
N ALA A 72 1.88 -4.74 -4.37
CA ALA A 72 3.03 -5.06 -5.21
C ALA A 72 3.45 -3.87 -6.10
N ARG A 73 2.50 -2.99 -6.45
CA ARG A 73 2.72 -1.83 -7.31
C ARG A 73 3.81 -0.92 -6.75
N LYS A 74 4.65 -0.37 -7.64
CA LYS A 74 5.80 0.44 -7.23
C LYS A 74 5.33 1.67 -6.44
N GLU A 75 4.29 2.32 -6.92
CA GLU A 75 3.68 3.53 -6.36
C GLU A 75 3.11 3.26 -4.97
N ALA A 76 2.39 2.16 -4.80
CA ALA A 76 1.84 1.76 -3.51
C ALA A 76 2.94 1.52 -2.47
N ARG A 77 4.03 0.83 -2.87
CA ARG A 77 5.19 0.61 -1.99
C ARG A 77 5.96 1.89 -1.67
N ASP A 78 6.10 2.80 -2.65
CA ASP A 78 6.75 4.08 -2.44
C ASP A 78 5.95 4.96 -1.48
N ALA A 79 4.63 5.04 -1.66
CA ALA A 79 3.74 5.75 -0.74
C ALA A 79 3.81 5.18 0.68
N LEU A 80 3.77 3.85 0.82
CA LEU A 80 3.89 3.20 2.13
C LEU A 80 5.24 3.47 2.79
N ALA A 81 6.34 3.50 2.03
CA ALA A 81 7.65 3.84 2.56
C ALA A 81 7.73 5.31 3.03
N TYR A 82 7.09 6.25 2.32
CA TYR A 82 6.93 7.61 2.84
C TYR A 82 6.21 7.63 4.19
N LEU A 83 5.05 6.98 4.29
CA LEU A 83 4.26 6.94 5.53
C LEU A 83 5.04 6.29 6.68
N ARG A 84 5.75 5.19 6.41
CA ARG A 84 6.63 4.54 7.39
C ARG A 84 7.72 5.49 7.87
N LEU A 85 8.38 6.22 6.96
CA LEU A 85 9.41 7.19 7.33
C LEU A 85 8.84 8.38 8.13
N LEU A 86 7.60 8.80 7.85
CA LEU A 86 6.95 9.85 8.65
C LEU A 86 6.65 9.38 10.08
N HIS A 87 6.29 8.11 10.25
CA HIS A 87 5.98 7.53 11.55
C HIS A 87 7.24 7.16 12.37
N SER A 88 8.25 6.59 11.72
CA SER A 88 9.48 6.11 12.36
C SER A 88 10.72 6.38 11.48
N ASN A 89 11.91 6.40 12.08
CA ASN A 89 13.18 6.55 11.35
C ASN A 89 13.60 5.24 10.65
N ASP A 90 12.70 4.62 9.89
CA ASP A 90 12.92 3.33 9.23
C ASP A 90 13.94 3.45 8.09
N THR A 91 15.10 2.82 8.28
CA THR A 91 16.21 2.80 7.33
C THR A 91 15.81 2.23 5.97
N SER A 92 15.05 1.13 5.95
CA SER A 92 14.64 0.47 4.69
C SER A 92 13.68 1.34 3.88
N ALA A 93 12.79 2.05 4.57
CA ALA A 93 11.89 3.01 3.96
C ALA A 93 12.66 4.20 3.40
N LEU A 94 13.58 4.78 4.19
CA LEU A 94 14.44 5.88 3.78
C LEU A 94 15.21 5.56 2.49
N GLU A 95 15.92 4.42 2.45
CA GLU A 95 16.69 4.01 1.29
C GLU A 95 15.85 3.89 0.02
N ARG A 96 14.60 3.43 0.17
CA ARG A 96 13.67 3.30 -0.96
C ARG A 96 13.26 4.66 -1.51
N ILE A 97 12.90 5.62 -0.64
CA ILE A 97 12.24 6.86 -1.09
C ILE A 97 13.14 8.09 -1.16
N ILE A 98 14.38 8.01 -0.67
CA ILE A 98 15.30 9.16 -0.64
C ILE A 98 15.52 9.78 -2.04
N ASN A 99 15.50 8.96 -3.09
CA ASN A 99 15.62 9.41 -4.48
C ASN A 99 14.36 9.13 -5.33
N VAL A 100 13.19 8.99 -4.69
CA VAL A 100 11.89 8.84 -5.37
C VAL A 100 10.92 9.92 -4.88
N PRO A 101 10.50 10.91 -5.69
CA PRO A 101 10.94 11.20 -7.06
C PRO A 101 12.45 11.51 -7.16
N PRO A 102 13.05 11.49 -8.37
CA PRO A 102 14.47 11.76 -8.56
C PRO A 102 14.92 13.09 -7.96
N ARG A 103 15.88 13.04 -7.03
CA ARG A 103 16.45 14.19 -6.31
C ARG A 103 17.93 14.43 -6.59
N ARG A 104 18.53 13.69 -7.54
CA ARG A 104 19.98 13.66 -7.79
C ARG A 104 20.79 13.17 -6.59
N ILE A 105 20.20 12.30 -5.76
CA ILE A 105 20.89 11.58 -4.69
C ILE A 105 21.32 10.23 -5.26
N GLY A 106 22.58 10.15 -5.69
CA GLY A 106 23.14 8.96 -6.34
C GLY A 106 23.51 7.85 -5.35
N SER A 107 23.79 6.66 -5.88
CA SER A 107 24.24 5.50 -5.09
C SER A 107 25.52 5.78 -4.30
N ALA A 108 26.46 6.52 -4.87
CA ALA A 108 27.70 6.91 -4.19
C ALA A 108 27.45 7.80 -2.95
N THR A 109 26.52 8.76 -3.05
CA THR A 109 26.13 9.60 -1.91
C THR A 109 25.45 8.76 -0.83
N LEU A 110 24.54 7.85 -1.21
CA LEU A 110 23.89 6.96 -0.26
C LEU A 110 24.89 6.03 0.44
N ALA A 111 25.86 5.49 -0.30
CA ALA A 111 26.93 4.67 0.27
C ALA A 111 27.80 5.45 1.27
N ALA A 112 28.18 6.68 0.94
CA ALA A 112 28.93 7.55 1.85
C ALA A 112 28.15 7.86 3.15
N LEU A 113 26.84 8.11 3.04
CA LEU A 113 25.96 8.31 4.21
C LEU A 113 25.85 7.05 5.08
N LYS A 114 25.74 5.87 4.46
CA LYS A 114 25.70 4.59 5.19
C LYS A 114 27.01 4.30 5.92
N ALA A 115 28.15 4.54 5.26
CA ALA A 115 29.46 4.39 5.88
C ALA A 115 29.61 5.31 7.09
N ALA A 116 29.28 6.59 6.93
CA ALA A 116 29.32 7.56 8.03
C ALA A 116 28.35 7.22 9.18
N ALA A 117 27.15 6.71 8.87
CA ALA A 117 26.21 6.22 9.89
C ALA A 117 26.82 5.07 10.70
N SER A 118 27.43 4.09 10.01
CA SER A 118 28.09 2.96 10.67
C SER A 118 29.30 3.37 11.50
N GLU A 119 30.12 4.31 11.02
CA GLU A 119 31.32 4.80 11.73
C GLU A 119 30.96 5.58 13.00
N SER A 120 29.87 6.36 12.96
CA SER A 120 29.42 7.19 14.09
C SER A 120 28.47 6.48 15.05
N GLY A 121 28.02 5.27 14.71
CA GLY A 121 26.98 4.56 15.48
C GLY A 121 25.60 5.23 15.44
N ALA A 122 25.40 6.19 14.53
CA ALA A 122 24.13 6.90 14.37
C ALA A 122 23.20 6.17 13.38
N SER A 123 21.91 6.44 13.47
CA SER A 123 20.95 5.98 12.46
C SER A 123 21.18 6.68 11.12
N LEU A 124 20.79 6.02 10.03
CA LEU A 124 20.90 6.61 8.69
C LEU A 124 20.11 7.94 8.58
N TRP A 125 18.96 8.05 9.26
CA TRP A 125 18.18 9.28 9.32
C TRP A 125 18.94 10.43 9.98
N GLU A 126 19.61 10.18 11.11
CA GLU A 126 20.43 11.18 11.80
C GLU A 126 21.60 11.65 10.93
N THR A 127 22.29 10.72 10.26
CA THR A 127 23.38 11.06 9.34
C THR A 127 22.89 11.88 8.15
N VAL A 128 21.75 11.52 7.56
CA VAL A 128 21.11 12.29 6.47
C VAL A 128 20.74 13.70 6.94
N SER A 129 20.14 13.80 8.13
CA SER A 129 19.73 15.09 8.73
C SER A 129 20.96 15.96 9.03
N ALA A 130 22.03 15.38 9.57
CA ALA A 130 23.28 16.08 9.82
C ALA A 130 23.95 16.56 8.51
N ALA A 131 23.94 15.72 7.48
CA ALA A 131 24.48 16.05 6.15
C ALA A 131 23.68 17.16 5.44
N ALA A 132 22.36 17.21 5.66
CA ALA A 132 21.50 18.28 5.17
C ALA A 132 21.89 19.66 5.73
N TYR A 133 22.29 19.73 7.00
CA TYR A 133 22.64 20.98 7.70
C TYR A 133 24.15 21.24 7.84
N GLY A 134 24.97 20.62 6.99
CA GLY A 134 26.37 21.02 6.79
C GLY A 134 27.43 20.05 7.33
N ARG A 135 27.06 19.05 8.14
CA ARG A 135 27.99 17.95 8.53
C ARG A 135 28.02 16.87 7.46
N ARG A 136 28.55 17.22 6.28
CA ARG A 136 28.60 16.35 5.11
C ARG A 136 29.78 15.37 5.20
N PRO A 137 29.54 14.05 5.18
CA PRO A 137 30.61 13.07 5.02
C PRO A 137 31.36 13.25 3.70
N SER A 138 32.61 12.77 3.69
CA SER A 138 33.40 12.62 2.46
C SER A 138 32.61 11.82 1.43
N GLY A 139 32.45 12.35 0.22
CA GLY A 139 31.64 11.72 -0.85
C GLY A 139 30.23 12.30 -1.03
N VAL A 140 29.78 13.19 -0.14
CA VAL A 140 28.54 13.96 -0.34
C VAL A 140 28.85 15.31 -1.00
N THR A 141 28.49 15.46 -2.28
CA THR A 141 28.70 16.72 -3.02
C THR A 141 27.81 17.85 -2.50
N PRO A 142 28.14 19.13 -2.75
CA PRO A 142 27.26 20.26 -2.39
C PRO A 142 25.87 20.18 -3.02
N SER A 143 25.79 19.65 -4.25
CA SER A 143 24.52 19.42 -4.94
C SER A 143 23.66 18.38 -4.22
N ALA A 144 24.27 17.25 -3.84
CA ALA A 144 23.60 16.22 -3.05
C ALA A 144 23.19 16.74 -1.67
N GLY A 145 24.02 17.56 -1.03
CA GLY A 145 23.68 18.22 0.23
C GLY A 145 22.42 19.08 0.15
N ARG A 146 22.26 19.87 -0.93
CA ARG A 146 21.04 20.66 -1.17
C ARG A 146 19.82 19.76 -1.40
N ALA A 147 19.98 18.67 -2.14
CA ALA A 147 18.91 17.69 -2.34
C ALA A 147 18.48 17.02 -1.02
N LEU A 148 19.44 16.66 -0.17
CA LEU A 148 19.19 16.11 1.16
C LEU A 148 18.46 17.13 2.04
N ALA A 149 18.87 18.40 2.02
CA ALA A 149 18.19 19.45 2.79
C ALA A 149 16.72 19.62 2.36
N ASN A 150 16.44 19.66 1.06
CA ASN A 150 15.07 19.72 0.56
C ASN A 150 14.25 18.49 0.97
N PHE A 151 14.87 17.31 0.96
CA PHE A 151 14.23 16.07 1.38
C PHE A 151 13.93 16.03 2.88
N VAL A 152 14.89 16.39 3.73
CA VAL A 152 14.72 16.45 5.19
C VAL A 152 13.63 17.45 5.56
N ASN A 153 13.67 18.66 4.99
CA ASN A 153 12.63 19.67 5.21
C ASN A 153 11.22 19.18 4.80
N LEU A 154 11.12 18.39 3.73
CA LEU A 154 9.85 17.79 3.30
C LEU A 154 9.31 16.82 4.35
N ILE A 155 10.16 15.92 4.83
CA ILE A 155 9.79 14.91 5.84
C ILE A 155 9.42 15.60 7.16
N ASP A 156 10.21 16.57 7.62
CA ASP A 156 9.95 17.29 8.86
C ASP A 156 8.65 18.10 8.78
N LYS A 157 8.37 18.75 7.63
CA LYS A 157 7.09 19.43 7.37
C LYS A 157 5.90 18.48 7.56
N TYR A 158 5.94 17.29 6.96
CA TYR A 158 4.82 16.35 7.06
C TYR A 158 4.76 15.63 8.41
N ARG A 159 5.89 15.41 9.08
CA ARG A 159 5.91 14.93 10.48
C ARG A 159 5.21 15.90 11.42
N ALA A 160 5.45 17.20 11.26
CA ALA A 160 4.79 18.23 12.05
C ALA A 160 3.26 18.19 11.88
N ILE A 161 2.76 17.97 10.65
CA ILE A 161 1.32 17.85 10.38
C ILE A 161 0.74 16.58 11.04
N THR A 162 1.41 15.43 10.87
CA THR A 162 0.92 14.13 11.38
C THR A 162 0.97 14.03 12.90
N MET A 163 1.97 14.65 13.55
CA MET A 163 2.10 14.64 15.02
C MET A 163 1.37 15.81 15.69
N GLY A 164 1.23 16.95 15.01
CA GLY A 164 0.47 18.12 15.50
C GLY A 164 -1.04 17.90 15.56
N GLY A 165 -1.58 16.93 14.81
CA GLY A 165 -2.98 16.51 14.92
C GLY A 165 -3.30 15.64 16.15
N ARG A 166 -2.30 15.28 16.97
CA ARG A 166 -2.49 14.46 18.19
C ARG A 166 -2.68 15.28 19.47
N SER A 167 -2.67 16.61 19.42
CA SER A 167 -2.77 17.47 20.62
C SER A 167 -4.09 18.24 20.79
N SER A 168 -5.21 17.80 20.18
CA SER A 168 -6.54 18.43 20.39
C SER A 168 -7.62 17.49 20.92
N GLY A 169 -7.27 16.40 21.62
CA GLY A 169 -8.26 15.50 22.22
C GLY A 169 -7.85 14.99 23.61
N GLY A 170 -8.36 15.63 24.66
CA GLY A 170 -8.46 15.02 26.00
C GLY A 170 -7.78 15.77 27.15
N SER A 171 -8.38 16.88 27.60
CA SER A 171 -8.50 17.16 29.03
C SER A 171 -9.93 17.65 29.27
N GLY A 172 -10.67 16.89 30.07
CA GLY A 172 -12.11 17.04 30.25
C GLY A 172 -12.47 18.36 30.92
N GLY A 173 -13.51 18.99 30.37
CA GLY A 173 -14.31 19.99 31.03
C GLY A 173 -15.74 19.79 30.54
N ASP A 174 -16.61 19.39 31.47
CA ASP A 174 -18.03 19.15 31.29
C ASP A 174 -18.73 20.31 30.56
N GLY A 175 -19.63 19.98 29.64
CA GLY A 175 -20.46 20.95 28.93
C GLY A 175 -21.48 20.24 28.05
N ASP A 176 -22.67 20.05 28.59
CA ASP A 176 -23.91 19.68 27.90
C ASP A 176 -24.13 20.53 26.64
N GLY A 177 -24.70 19.92 25.59
CA GLY A 177 -25.28 20.69 24.47
C GLY A 177 -25.42 19.91 23.16
N ASP A 178 -26.63 19.40 22.94
CA ASP A 178 -27.17 18.75 21.75
C ASP A 178 -26.81 19.35 20.38
N GLY A 179 -26.73 18.50 19.35
CA GLY A 179 -26.90 18.93 17.95
C GLY A 179 -26.18 18.10 16.89
N GLU A 180 -26.67 16.90 16.59
CA GLU A 180 -26.35 16.19 15.33
C GLU A 180 -26.80 17.02 14.12
N GLN A 181 -25.95 17.11 13.09
CA GLN A 181 -26.36 17.01 11.68
C GLN A 181 -25.22 16.43 10.81
N PRO A 182 -25.48 15.47 9.91
CA PRO A 182 -24.47 14.88 9.04
C PRO A 182 -24.15 15.76 7.82
N LEU A 183 -22.87 15.75 7.43
CA LEU A 183 -22.32 16.46 6.29
C LEU A 183 -22.73 15.78 4.98
N VAL A 184 -23.49 16.48 4.13
CA VAL A 184 -23.69 16.11 2.72
C VAL A 184 -22.57 16.75 1.90
N LEU A 185 -21.84 15.94 1.14
CA LEU A 185 -20.84 16.40 0.18
C LEU A 185 -21.40 16.29 -1.25
N PRO A 186 -20.93 17.15 -2.18
CA PRO A 186 -21.60 17.49 -3.44
C PRO A 186 -21.66 16.36 -4.47
#